data_AF-A0A2T4AWL6-F1
#
_entry.id   AF-A0A2T4AWL6-F1
#
_cell.length_a   1.000
_cell.length_b   1.000
_cell.length_c   1.000
_cell.angle_alpha   90.00
_cell.angle_beta   90.00
_cell.angle_gamma   90.00
#
_symmetry.space_group_name_H-M   'P 1'
#
loop_
_entity.id
_entity.type
_entity.pdbx_description
1 polymer ?
#
loop_
_entity_poly.entity_id
_entity_poly.type
_entity_poly.pdbx_seq_one_letter_code
_entity_poly.pdbx_strand_id
1 'polypeptide(L)'
;MTDEKLAHGISDKPAGDVANPDVETGQSDEGLKRELHSRHLQFIAIGAALGTGLFLGIGGALSKAGPGSLFISFLFLGSVVYSIMTALGEMASYIPVTGAFTVYASRFIDPTLGFAMGWIYWFSWVITIGLELTASGLIIQYWTESVSIGVWIAIFWVVFTAAQFLPTFVFGEMEAYLSSIKVITIIGFVIFGICVNAGVGDQGYIGFKYWREPGAFAEYMVDGAIGKFVGFWTVLVTAGFSFQGTELVVVGAGETANPRTAIPSAIRWTFWAVFLLFNCTVFFVGINVPYDNPDLQNGSTNASASPLVIVAKLAGIQALPSIINAVLLTAVLSAANSDIYSSSRILVAMAGEGHAPAFFSRTNRYGTPYWAVACCSAFGLLAFLNLSNNGTVVFNWLLNITAVAGFISWALINLCHIRFMRVLKYQNIPRDELPYKAPFQPYLSWFGFFFNVLILLTNGFTVFIDWDTSTF
;
A
#
# COMPACT_ATOMS: atom_id res chain seq x y z
N MET A 1 -44.75 -54.06 56.26
CA MET A 1 -45.25 -54.08 54.88
C MET A 1 -44.06 -53.74 54.00
N THR A 2 -43.38 -54.80 53.54
CA THR A 2 -42.52 -54.96 52.35
C THR A 2 -41.45 -53.93 51.95
N ASP A 3 -40.23 -54.45 51.86
CA ASP A 3 -39.05 -54.08 51.06
C ASP A 3 -39.35 -53.77 49.57
N GLU A 4 -38.51 -52.93 48.91
CA GLU A 4 -37.61 -53.33 47.81
C GLU A 4 -36.85 -52.16 47.12
N LYS A 5 -35.51 -52.27 47.14
CA LYS A 5 -34.52 -52.26 46.02
C LYS A 5 -34.67 -51.38 44.76
N LEU A 6 -33.61 -50.59 44.53
CA LEU A 6 -32.65 -50.59 43.40
C LEU A 6 -33.12 -50.62 41.92
N ALA A 7 -32.59 -49.61 41.19
CA ALA A 7 -31.85 -49.66 39.91
C ALA A 7 -32.55 -49.43 38.55
N HIS A 8 -31.87 -48.54 37.80
CA HIS A 8 -31.70 -48.37 36.36
C HIS A 8 -32.80 -47.79 35.45
N GLY A 9 -32.45 -46.66 34.84
CA GLY A 9 -33.03 -46.11 33.62
C GLY A 9 -32.17 -44.95 33.09
N ILE A 10 -31.04 -45.28 32.46
CA ILE A 10 -30.14 -44.35 31.75
C ILE A 10 -30.89 -43.79 30.53
N SER A 11 -30.81 -42.47 30.31
CA SER A 11 -31.01 -41.88 28.99
C SER A 11 -30.10 -40.64 28.86
N ASP A 12 -29.11 -40.81 27.99
CA ASP A 12 -28.06 -39.87 27.63
C ASP A 12 -28.59 -38.52 27.15
N LYS A 13 -28.02 -37.44 27.68
CA LYS A 13 -27.81 -36.20 26.93
C LYS A 13 -26.35 -35.78 27.11
N PRO A 14 -25.62 -35.51 26.02
CA PRO A 14 -24.17 -35.35 26.07
C PRO A 14 -23.79 -34.05 26.78
N ALA A 15 -22.69 -34.15 27.53
CA ALA A 15 -22.01 -33.05 28.18
C ALA A 15 -21.69 -31.95 27.16
N GLY A 16 -22.23 -30.76 27.39
CA GLY A 16 -21.72 -29.55 26.77
C GLY A 16 -20.42 -29.18 27.48
N ASP A 17 -19.32 -29.20 26.72
CA ASP A 17 -18.01 -28.72 27.14
C ASP A 17 -18.15 -27.36 27.84
N VAL A 18 -17.76 -27.33 29.10
CA VAL A 18 -17.49 -26.09 29.83
C VAL A 18 -16.19 -25.55 29.24
N ALA A 19 -16.30 -24.75 28.19
CA ALA A 19 -15.19 -23.97 27.66
C ALA A 19 -14.75 -23.01 28.78
N ASN A 20 -13.51 -23.21 29.24
CA ASN A 20 -12.77 -22.25 30.05
C ASN A 20 -12.91 -20.86 29.41
N PRO A 21 -13.23 -19.80 30.18
CA PRO A 21 -13.10 -18.45 29.67
C PRO A 21 -11.60 -18.17 29.53
N ASP A 22 -11.09 -18.25 28.29
CA ASP A 22 -9.75 -17.79 27.97
C ASP A 22 -9.61 -16.32 28.37
N VAL A 23 -8.76 -16.10 29.36
CA VAL A 23 -8.30 -14.81 29.85
C VAL A 23 -7.49 -14.14 28.73
N GLU A 24 -7.69 -12.83 28.54
CA GLU A 24 -7.13 -11.94 27.51
C GLU A 24 -7.84 -11.89 26.14
N THR A 25 -9.17 -11.68 26.15
CA THR A 25 -9.75 -10.80 25.13
C THR A 25 -9.86 -9.40 25.74
N GLY A 26 -8.95 -8.51 25.35
CA GLY A 26 -9.06 -7.09 25.69
C GLY A 26 -10.42 -6.59 25.22
N GLN A 27 -11.33 -6.33 26.17
CA GLN A 27 -12.50 -5.50 25.94
C GLN A 27 -11.97 -4.13 25.53
N SER A 28 -12.03 -3.82 24.23
CA SER A 28 -11.89 -2.46 23.76
C SER A 28 -13.15 -1.70 24.19
N ASP A 29 -13.11 -1.12 25.40
CA ASP A 29 -14.06 -0.09 25.86
C ASP A 29 -13.87 1.24 25.09
N GLU A 30 -12.96 1.28 24.11
CA GLU A 30 -12.74 2.41 23.22
C GLU A 30 -13.60 2.35 21.95
N GLY A 31 -14.90 2.61 22.10
CA GLY A 31 -15.65 3.55 21.25
C GLY A 31 -15.77 3.40 19.73
N LEU A 32 -15.26 2.35 19.07
CA LEU A 32 -15.43 2.14 17.62
C LEU A 32 -16.44 1.02 17.32
N LYS A 33 -17.49 1.35 16.55
CA LYS A 33 -18.54 0.39 16.18
C LYS A 33 -18.01 -0.61 15.14
N ARG A 34 -18.20 -1.90 15.40
CA ARG A 34 -17.83 -3.00 14.50
C ARG A 34 -18.84 -3.11 13.34
N GLU A 35 -18.65 -2.35 12.26
CA GLU A 35 -19.59 -2.29 11.12
C GLU A 35 -18.96 -2.71 9.76
N LEU A 36 -17.66 -3.03 9.69
CA LEU A 36 -16.98 -3.36 8.43
C LEU A 36 -16.99 -4.88 8.14
N HIS A 37 -17.54 -5.26 6.98
CA HIS A 37 -17.51 -6.64 6.49
C HIS A 37 -16.16 -6.98 5.84
N SER A 38 -15.80 -8.29 5.80
CA SER A 38 -14.55 -8.80 5.21
C SER A 38 -14.31 -8.32 3.76
N ARG A 39 -15.38 -8.18 2.96
CA ARG A 39 -15.29 -7.60 1.61
C ARG A 39 -14.80 -6.15 1.62
N HIS A 40 -15.22 -5.33 2.59
CA HIS A 40 -14.81 -3.93 2.69
C HIS A 40 -13.32 -3.85 3.00
N LEU A 41 -12.81 -4.72 3.88
CA LEU A 41 -11.38 -4.78 4.21
C LEU A 41 -10.51 -5.15 3.00
N GLN A 42 -10.99 -6.08 2.14
CA GLN A 42 -10.32 -6.42 0.89
C GLN A 42 -10.30 -5.25 -0.10
N PHE A 43 -11.45 -4.58 -0.30
CA PHE A 43 -11.54 -3.43 -1.19
C PHE A 43 -10.73 -2.24 -0.69
N ILE A 44 -10.70 -1.98 0.62
CA ILE A 44 -9.86 -0.94 1.23
C ILE A 44 -8.39 -1.26 1.00
N ALA A 45 -7.94 -2.50 1.25
CA ALA A 45 -6.54 -2.87 1.09
C ALA A 45 -6.08 -2.81 -0.38
N ILE A 46 -6.92 -3.27 -1.32
CA ILE A 46 -6.63 -3.14 -2.75
C ILE A 46 -6.68 -1.67 -3.18
N GLY A 47 -7.69 -0.92 -2.72
CA GLY A 47 -7.86 0.50 -3.03
C GLY A 47 -6.70 1.36 -2.54
N ALA A 48 -6.18 1.06 -1.34
CA ALA A 48 -5.04 1.74 -0.76
C ALA A 48 -3.73 1.42 -1.49
N ALA A 49 -3.53 0.17 -1.90
CA ALA A 49 -2.35 -0.20 -2.69
C ALA A 49 -2.39 0.37 -4.12
N LEU A 50 -3.57 0.40 -4.76
CA LEU A 50 -3.74 0.96 -6.10
C LEU A 50 -3.71 2.50 -6.06
N GLY A 51 -2.51 3.09 -6.14
CA GLY A 51 -2.32 4.54 -6.02
C GLY A 51 -1.35 5.15 -7.03
N THR A 52 -0.91 6.36 -6.70
CA THR A 52 0.01 7.19 -7.51
C THR A 52 1.28 6.49 -7.95
N GLY A 53 1.82 5.58 -7.15
CA GLY A 53 3.06 4.85 -7.48
C GLY A 53 2.94 4.10 -8.80
N LEU A 54 1.80 3.43 -9.04
CA LEU A 54 1.56 2.71 -10.28
C LEU A 54 1.26 3.67 -11.44
N PHE A 55 0.46 4.71 -11.20
CA PHE A 55 -0.07 5.55 -12.27
C PHE A 55 0.90 6.63 -12.77
N LEU A 56 1.62 7.26 -11.85
CA LEU A 56 2.54 8.37 -12.12
C LEU A 56 4.00 7.94 -11.93
N GLY A 57 4.28 7.13 -10.90
CA GLY A 57 5.64 6.69 -10.59
C GLY A 57 6.28 5.84 -11.70
N ILE A 58 5.49 5.03 -12.41
CA ILE A 58 6.01 4.14 -13.46
C ILE A 58 6.64 4.92 -14.64
N GLY A 59 6.19 6.13 -14.96
CA GLY A 59 6.72 6.89 -16.10
C GLY A 59 8.21 7.18 -15.97
N GLY A 60 8.60 7.76 -14.83
CA GLY A 60 10.01 8.00 -14.52
C GLY A 60 10.81 6.71 -14.37
N ALA A 61 10.22 5.67 -13.77
CA ALA A 61 10.87 4.36 -13.61
C ALA A 61 11.14 3.67 -14.97
N LEU A 62 10.17 3.71 -15.90
CA LEU A 62 10.30 3.16 -17.24
C LEU A 62 11.40 3.89 -18.02
N SER A 63 11.38 5.22 -18.00
CA SER A 63 12.37 6.08 -18.66
C SER A 63 13.81 5.77 -18.23
N LYS A 64 14.01 5.58 -16.92
CA LYS A 64 15.34 5.33 -16.33
C LYS A 64 15.83 3.91 -16.58
N ALA A 65 14.96 2.91 -16.50
CA ALA A 65 15.42 1.51 -16.39
C ALA A 65 15.12 0.65 -17.63
N GLY A 66 14.20 1.08 -18.49
CA GLY A 66 13.68 0.27 -19.58
C GLY A 66 12.63 -0.76 -19.11
N PRO A 67 11.87 -1.34 -20.05
CA PRO A 67 10.70 -2.14 -19.74
C PRO A 67 11.01 -3.48 -19.06
N GLY A 68 12.16 -4.08 -19.40
CA GLY A 68 12.65 -5.33 -18.80
C GLY A 68 13.06 -5.14 -17.35
N SER A 69 13.90 -4.13 -17.06
CA SER A 69 14.29 -3.79 -15.68
C SER A 69 13.07 -3.44 -14.83
N LEU A 70 12.15 -2.64 -15.38
CA LEU A 70 10.91 -2.25 -14.70
C LEU A 70 10.09 -3.49 -14.29
N PHE A 71 9.84 -4.40 -15.22
CA PHE A 71 9.07 -5.62 -14.96
C PHE A 71 9.75 -6.53 -13.93
N ILE A 72 11.06 -6.75 -14.05
CA ILE A 72 11.84 -7.57 -13.10
C ILE A 72 11.83 -6.93 -11.71
N SER A 73 11.90 -5.60 -11.62
CA SER A 73 11.85 -4.88 -10.34
C SER A 73 10.51 -5.08 -9.61
N PHE A 74 9.40 -4.99 -10.33
CA PHE A 74 8.06 -5.23 -9.77
C PHE A 74 7.85 -6.70 -9.36
N LEU A 75 8.35 -7.66 -10.14
CA LEU A 75 8.33 -9.08 -9.78
C LEU A 75 9.16 -9.36 -8.52
N PHE A 76 10.39 -8.85 -8.51
CA PHE A 76 11.33 -9.05 -7.42
C PHE A 76 10.78 -8.44 -6.12
N LEU A 77 10.36 -7.18 -6.16
CA LEU A 77 9.82 -6.54 -4.99
C LEU A 77 8.47 -7.16 -4.57
N GLY A 78 7.62 -7.56 -5.52
CA GLY A 78 6.41 -8.31 -5.19
C GLY A 78 6.71 -9.59 -4.39
N SER A 79 7.85 -10.26 -4.65
CA SER A 79 8.31 -11.38 -3.83
C SER A 79 8.75 -10.98 -2.41
N VAL A 80 9.34 -9.79 -2.25
CA VAL A 80 9.65 -9.21 -0.92
C VAL A 80 8.35 -8.91 -0.18
N VAL A 81 7.36 -8.32 -0.83
CA VAL A 81 6.02 -8.04 -0.29
C VAL A 81 5.31 -9.33 0.13
N TYR A 82 5.47 -10.42 -0.64
CA TYR A 82 4.93 -11.73 -0.28
C TYR A 82 5.44 -12.22 1.09
N SER A 83 6.73 -11.99 1.39
CA SER A 83 7.30 -12.37 2.70
C SER A 83 6.61 -11.64 3.85
N ILE A 84 6.33 -10.35 3.68
CA ILE A 84 5.69 -9.49 4.68
C ILE A 84 4.23 -9.90 4.87
N MET A 85 3.50 -10.09 3.77
CA MET A 85 2.09 -10.46 3.80
C MET A 85 1.86 -11.82 4.45
N THR A 86 2.69 -12.82 4.12
CA THR A 86 2.58 -14.14 4.75
C THR A 86 2.98 -14.13 6.22
N ALA A 87 4.03 -13.38 6.59
CA ALA A 87 4.44 -13.17 7.98
C ALA A 87 3.34 -12.50 8.81
N LEU A 88 2.71 -11.45 8.29
CA LEU A 88 1.56 -10.79 8.94
C LEU A 88 0.38 -11.75 9.09
N GLY A 89 0.10 -12.57 8.08
CA GLY A 89 -1.02 -13.50 8.14
C GLY A 89 -0.85 -14.58 9.21
N GLU A 90 0.36 -15.06 9.42
CA GLU A 90 0.65 -16.05 10.46
C GLU A 90 0.53 -15.42 11.85
N MET A 91 1.08 -14.21 12.07
CA MET A 91 0.95 -13.51 13.36
C MET A 91 -0.49 -13.09 13.66
N ALA A 92 -1.18 -12.46 12.70
CA ALA A 92 -2.51 -11.88 12.91
C ALA A 92 -3.65 -12.89 12.95
N SER A 93 -3.48 -14.05 12.31
CA SER A 93 -4.44 -15.14 12.48
C SER A 93 -4.32 -15.81 13.85
N TYR A 94 -3.12 -15.85 14.44
CA TYR A 94 -2.89 -16.44 15.75
C TYR A 94 -3.22 -15.48 16.90
N ILE A 95 -2.75 -14.23 16.83
CA ILE A 95 -2.97 -13.18 17.84
C ILE A 95 -3.69 -11.99 17.19
N PRO A 96 -5.02 -12.04 16.99
CA PRO A 96 -5.74 -10.92 16.40
C PRO A 96 -5.81 -9.75 17.39
N VAL A 97 -4.96 -8.74 17.19
CA VAL A 97 -4.91 -7.50 17.99
C VAL A 97 -5.29 -6.29 17.14
N THR A 98 -6.05 -5.39 17.75
CA THR A 98 -6.31 -4.03 17.23
C THR A 98 -5.05 -3.19 17.45
N GLY A 99 -4.66 -2.36 16.48
CA GLY A 99 -3.43 -1.56 16.56
C GLY A 99 -2.37 -1.92 15.51
N ALA A 100 -2.63 -2.93 14.69
CA ALA A 100 -1.74 -3.39 13.61
C ALA A 100 -0.42 -4.02 14.13
N PHE A 101 0.63 -3.93 13.33
CA PHE A 101 1.90 -4.60 13.58
C PHE A 101 2.82 -3.87 14.58
N THR A 102 2.47 -2.65 15.00
CA THR A 102 3.17 -1.91 16.08
C THR A 102 3.06 -2.68 17.40
N VAL A 103 1.89 -3.25 17.68
CA VAL A 103 1.65 -4.15 18.82
C VAL A 103 2.58 -5.36 18.76
N TYR A 104 2.77 -5.97 17.59
CA TYR A 104 3.69 -7.11 17.46
C TYR A 104 5.14 -6.72 17.73
N ALA A 105 5.56 -5.52 17.33
CA ALA A 105 6.90 -5.02 17.66
C ALA A 105 7.09 -4.80 19.16
N SER A 106 6.11 -4.15 19.83
CA SER A 106 6.11 -4.00 21.29
C SER A 106 6.11 -5.34 22.02
N ARG A 107 5.34 -6.32 21.53
CA ARG A 107 5.16 -7.63 22.19
C ARG A 107 6.32 -8.59 21.97
N PHE A 108 6.89 -8.66 20.77
CA PHE A 108 7.88 -9.69 20.41
C PHE A 108 9.32 -9.19 20.41
N ILE A 109 9.54 -7.88 20.39
CA ILE A 109 10.89 -7.29 20.33
C ILE A 109 11.14 -6.41 21.54
N ASP A 110 10.56 -5.21 21.55
CA ASP A 110 10.77 -4.21 22.60
C ASP A 110 9.72 -3.07 22.49
N PRO A 111 9.17 -2.57 23.62
CA PRO A 111 8.22 -1.44 23.61
C PRO A 111 8.74 -0.16 22.95
N THR A 112 10.03 0.17 23.08
CA THR A 112 10.62 1.35 22.43
C THR A 112 10.69 1.18 20.91
N LEU A 113 10.90 -0.05 20.44
CA LEU A 113 10.86 -0.34 19.01
C LEU A 113 9.43 -0.27 18.46
N GLY A 114 8.44 -0.72 19.24
CA GLY A 114 7.03 -0.57 18.88
C GLY A 114 6.60 0.90 18.79
N PHE A 115 7.03 1.74 19.75
CA PHE A 115 6.88 3.20 19.68
C PHE A 115 7.49 3.77 18.38
N ALA A 116 8.75 3.45 18.08
CA ALA A 116 9.43 3.94 16.89
C ALA A 116 8.75 3.48 15.59
N MET A 117 8.31 2.21 15.54
CA MET A 117 7.58 1.63 14.42
C MET A 117 6.24 2.34 14.20
N GLY A 118 5.52 2.66 15.27
CA GLY A 118 4.26 3.40 15.17
C GLY A 118 4.45 4.79 14.56
N TRP A 119 5.44 5.53 15.04
CA TRP A 119 5.71 6.88 14.52
C TRP A 119 6.23 6.89 13.08
N ILE A 120 7.11 5.95 12.69
CA ILE A 120 7.60 5.89 11.30
C ILE A 120 6.49 5.48 10.33
N TYR A 121 5.62 4.56 10.74
CA TYR A 121 4.48 4.14 9.92
C TYR A 121 3.41 5.23 9.84
N TRP A 122 3.11 5.91 10.95
CA TRP A 122 2.24 7.09 10.92
C TRP A 122 2.82 8.18 10.00
N PHE A 123 4.13 8.42 10.10
CA PHE A 123 4.84 9.39 9.28
C PHE A 123 4.73 9.07 7.79
N SER A 124 4.87 7.79 7.40
CA SER A 124 4.72 7.40 5.99
C SER A 124 3.36 7.83 5.44
N TRP A 125 2.27 7.57 6.17
CA TRP A 125 0.91 7.90 5.71
C TRP A 125 0.63 9.39 5.64
N VAL A 126 1.06 10.17 6.64
CA VAL A 126 0.79 11.62 6.60
C VAL A 126 1.57 12.34 5.50
N ILE A 127 2.76 11.84 5.15
CA ILE A 127 3.54 12.34 4.01
C ILE A 127 2.89 11.94 2.68
N THR A 128 2.33 10.74 2.57
CA THR A 128 1.59 10.29 1.38
C THR A 128 0.42 11.22 1.04
N ILE A 129 -0.28 11.80 2.04
CA ILE A 129 -1.33 12.80 1.79
C ILE A 129 -0.80 13.96 0.93
N GLY A 130 0.37 14.49 1.27
CA GLY A 130 1.00 15.57 0.51
C GLY A 130 1.41 15.14 -0.91
N LEU A 131 1.85 13.89 -1.05
CA LEU A 131 2.20 13.28 -2.33
C LEU A 131 0.97 13.15 -3.24
N GLU A 132 -0.13 12.61 -2.71
CA GLU A 132 -1.38 12.40 -3.44
C GLU A 132 -2.01 13.73 -3.88
N LEU A 133 -2.00 14.74 -3.00
CA LEU A 133 -2.46 16.08 -3.35
C LEU A 133 -1.56 16.74 -4.40
N THR A 134 -0.23 16.57 -4.31
CA THR A 134 0.73 17.01 -5.34
C THR A 134 0.38 16.36 -6.68
N ALA A 135 0.21 15.04 -6.70
CA ALA A 135 -0.18 14.27 -7.88
C ALA A 135 -1.51 14.72 -8.48
N SER A 136 -2.53 14.98 -7.66
CA SER A 136 -3.83 15.48 -8.13
C SER A 136 -3.71 16.81 -8.88
N GLY A 137 -2.84 17.70 -8.39
CA GLY A 137 -2.53 18.96 -9.05
C GLY A 137 -1.85 18.76 -10.41
N LEU A 138 -0.87 17.84 -10.49
CA LEU A 138 -0.21 17.48 -11.76
C LEU A 138 -1.21 16.91 -12.77
N ILE A 139 -2.19 16.12 -12.31
CA ILE A 139 -3.22 15.55 -13.19
C ILE A 139 -4.14 16.63 -13.73
N ILE A 140 -4.57 17.60 -12.92
CA ILE A 140 -5.44 18.69 -13.39
C ILE A 140 -4.77 19.57 -14.47
N GLN A 141 -3.44 19.75 -14.39
CA GLN A 141 -2.69 20.49 -15.41
C GLN A 141 -2.80 19.88 -16.81
N TYR A 142 -3.22 18.61 -16.94
CA TYR A 142 -3.54 18.01 -18.24
C TYR A 142 -4.65 18.78 -18.98
N TRP A 143 -5.69 19.27 -18.27
CA TRP A 143 -6.82 19.98 -18.90
C TRP A 143 -6.66 21.49 -18.88
N THR A 144 -6.00 22.05 -17.87
CA THR A 144 -5.84 23.50 -17.75
C THR A 144 -4.60 23.89 -16.96
N GLU A 145 -3.79 24.76 -17.55
CA GLU A 145 -2.63 25.39 -16.90
C GLU A 145 -2.90 26.86 -16.53
N SER A 146 -4.11 27.38 -16.83
CA SER A 146 -4.46 28.79 -16.59
C SER A 146 -4.72 29.11 -15.12
N VAL A 147 -4.98 28.09 -14.30
CA VAL A 147 -5.24 28.20 -12.86
C VAL A 147 -4.06 27.61 -12.11
N SER A 148 -3.56 28.32 -11.09
CA SER A 148 -2.46 27.84 -10.26
C SER A 148 -2.79 26.47 -9.63
N ILE A 149 -1.82 25.56 -9.69
CA ILE A 149 -1.92 24.24 -9.06
C ILE A 149 -2.28 24.30 -7.57
N GLY A 150 -1.84 25.36 -6.87
CA GLY A 150 -2.13 25.58 -5.45
C GLY A 150 -3.61 25.76 -5.16
N VAL A 151 -4.39 26.30 -6.11
CA VAL A 151 -5.85 26.44 -5.94
C VAL A 151 -6.51 25.07 -5.92
N TRP A 152 -6.11 24.17 -6.84
CA TRP A 152 -6.62 22.81 -6.89
C TRP A 152 -6.22 22.00 -5.67
N ILE A 153 -4.95 22.12 -5.25
CA ILE A 153 -4.46 21.52 -4.00
C ILE A 153 -5.28 22.00 -2.81
N ALA A 154 -5.55 23.30 -2.69
CA ALA A 154 -6.36 23.87 -1.61
C ALA A 154 -7.79 23.30 -1.61
N ILE A 155 -8.44 23.24 -2.78
CA ILE A 155 -9.80 22.72 -2.92
C ILE A 155 -9.86 21.26 -2.47
N PHE A 156 -8.99 20.41 -3.01
CA PHE A 156 -8.98 18.99 -2.66
C PHE A 156 -8.63 18.79 -1.18
N TRP A 157 -7.62 19.50 -0.67
CA TRP A 157 -7.26 19.43 0.74
C TRP A 157 -8.44 19.77 1.66
N VAL A 158 -9.16 20.87 1.40
CA VAL A 158 -10.34 21.26 2.19
C VAL A 158 -11.45 20.22 2.07
N VAL A 159 -11.78 19.77 0.85
CA VAL A 159 -12.89 18.83 0.61
C VAL A 159 -12.64 17.49 1.32
N PHE A 160 -11.45 16.90 1.15
CA PHE A 160 -11.14 15.60 1.75
C PHE A 160 -10.94 15.69 3.26
N THR A 161 -10.35 16.77 3.77
CA THR A 161 -10.27 17.01 5.22
C THR A 161 -11.66 17.18 5.82
N ALA A 162 -12.55 17.93 5.17
CA ALA A 162 -13.93 18.12 5.62
C ALA A 162 -14.72 16.79 5.59
N ALA A 163 -14.57 16.00 4.53
CA ALA A 163 -15.18 14.69 4.41
C ALA A 163 -14.79 13.76 5.57
N GLN A 164 -13.54 13.87 6.07
CA GLN A 164 -13.06 13.05 7.17
C GLN A 164 -13.64 13.40 8.54
N PHE A 165 -14.39 14.49 8.69
CA PHE A 165 -15.17 14.77 9.90
C PHE A 165 -16.57 14.15 9.88
N LEU A 166 -17.00 13.58 8.75
CA LEU A 166 -18.28 12.86 8.61
C LEU A 166 -18.23 11.47 9.29
N PRO A 167 -19.38 10.81 9.47
CA PRO A 167 -19.44 9.45 10.03
C PRO A 167 -18.63 8.44 9.22
N THR A 168 -17.95 7.52 9.91
CA THR A 168 -17.02 6.54 9.32
C THR A 168 -17.65 5.55 8.34
N PHE A 169 -18.94 5.25 8.46
CA PHE A 169 -19.63 4.37 7.52
C PHE A 169 -19.73 4.99 6.11
N VAL A 170 -19.83 6.32 6.02
CA VAL A 170 -19.87 7.05 4.74
C VAL A 170 -18.54 6.89 4.00
N PHE A 171 -17.43 6.96 4.74
CA PHE A 171 -16.09 6.70 4.21
C PHE A 171 -15.98 5.28 3.63
N GLY A 172 -16.41 4.27 4.39
CA GLY A 172 -16.28 2.86 3.96
C GLY A 172 -17.04 2.56 2.66
N GLU A 173 -18.26 3.08 2.52
CA GLU A 173 -19.04 2.95 1.29
C GLU A 173 -18.41 3.73 0.12
N MET A 174 -18.05 5.00 0.33
CA MET A 174 -17.37 5.81 -0.70
C MET A 174 -16.10 5.15 -1.22
N GLU A 175 -15.27 4.65 -0.31
CA GLU A 175 -14.01 4.02 -0.67
C GLU A 175 -14.22 2.69 -1.41
N ALA A 176 -15.28 1.92 -1.08
CA ALA A 176 -15.63 0.73 -1.83
C ALA A 176 -15.97 1.05 -3.30
N TYR A 177 -16.74 2.11 -3.55
CA TYR A 177 -17.04 2.57 -4.91
C TYR A 177 -15.80 3.09 -5.65
N LEU A 178 -15.01 3.96 -5.00
CA LEU A 178 -13.80 4.54 -5.60
C LEU A 178 -12.74 3.46 -5.91
N SER A 179 -12.55 2.50 -5.00
CA SER A 179 -11.65 1.37 -5.19
C SER A 179 -12.09 0.46 -6.33
N SER A 180 -13.40 0.28 -6.51
CA SER A 180 -13.94 -0.49 -7.65
C SER A 180 -13.61 0.17 -8.99
N ILE A 181 -13.69 1.50 -9.08
CA ILE A 181 -13.30 2.25 -10.28
C ILE A 181 -11.81 2.03 -10.60
N LYS A 182 -10.93 2.06 -9.59
CA LYS A 182 -9.49 1.81 -9.76
C LYS A 182 -9.22 0.43 -10.36
N VAL A 183 -9.83 -0.62 -9.78
CA VAL A 183 -9.65 -2.01 -10.23
C VAL A 183 -10.16 -2.20 -11.65
N ILE A 184 -11.37 -1.70 -11.96
CA ILE A 184 -11.97 -1.78 -13.30
C ILE A 184 -11.08 -1.08 -14.32
N THR A 185 -10.48 0.05 -13.95
CA THR A 185 -9.61 0.82 -14.85
C THR A 185 -8.32 0.09 -15.17
N ILE A 186 -7.70 -0.56 -14.19
CA ILE A 186 -6.52 -1.40 -14.43
C ILE A 186 -6.86 -2.59 -15.34
N ILE A 187 -7.96 -3.29 -15.05
CA ILE A 187 -8.39 -4.42 -15.89
C ILE A 187 -8.69 -3.94 -17.32
N GLY A 188 -9.41 -2.82 -17.45
CA GLY A 188 -9.71 -2.19 -18.74
C GLY A 188 -8.44 -1.76 -19.47
N PHE A 189 -7.46 -1.19 -18.77
CA PHE A 189 -6.16 -0.83 -19.33
C PHE A 189 -5.37 -2.06 -19.79
N VAL A 190 -5.37 -3.16 -19.04
CA VAL A 190 -4.70 -4.41 -19.44
C VAL A 190 -5.34 -4.97 -20.72
N ILE A 191 -6.68 -5.02 -20.79
CA ILE A 191 -7.39 -5.44 -22.00
C ILE A 191 -7.05 -4.52 -23.18
N PHE A 192 -7.10 -3.21 -22.96
CA PHE A 192 -6.74 -2.22 -23.95
C PHE A 192 -5.29 -2.39 -24.44
N GLY A 193 -4.34 -2.59 -23.52
CA GLY A 193 -2.94 -2.84 -23.81
C GLY A 193 -2.71 -4.11 -24.63
N ILE A 194 -3.49 -5.17 -24.39
CA ILE A 194 -3.49 -6.39 -25.23
C ILE A 194 -3.97 -6.05 -26.65
N CYS A 195 -5.08 -5.32 -26.79
CA CYS A 195 -5.62 -4.94 -28.10
C CYS A 195 -4.65 -4.07 -28.90
N VAL A 196 -4.06 -3.05 -28.25
CA VAL A 196 -3.06 -2.18 -28.89
C VAL A 196 -1.84 -2.99 -29.32
N ASN A 197 -1.34 -3.88 -28.46
CA ASN A 197 -0.20 -4.71 -28.81
C ASN A 197 -0.48 -5.63 -30.02
N ALA A 198 -1.70 -6.16 -30.09
CA ALA A 198 -2.18 -7.01 -31.18
C ALA A 198 -2.41 -6.25 -32.51
N GLY A 199 -2.34 -4.92 -32.51
CA GLY A 199 -2.39 -4.08 -33.71
C GLY A 199 -3.59 -3.15 -33.82
N VAL A 200 -4.36 -2.96 -32.75
CA VAL A 200 -5.43 -1.96 -32.72
C VAL A 200 -4.84 -0.56 -32.50
N GLY A 201 -5.10 0.36 -33.43
CA GLY A 201 -4.63 1.75 -33.37
C GLY A 201 -3.51 2.06 -34.35
N ASP A 202 -2.97 3.27 -34.28
CA ASP A 202 -2.10 3.83 -35.32
C ASP A 202 -0.69 3.21 -35.37
N GLN A 203 -0.25 2.52 -34.30
CA GLN A 203 1.06 1.86 -34.24
C GLN A 203 1.13 0.55 -35.02
N GLY A 204 -0.01 -0.02 -35.42
CA GLY A 204 -0.08 -1.38 -35.94
C GLY A 204 0.42 -2.42 -34.93
N TYR A 205 0.77 -3.63 -35.40
CA TYR A 205 1.24 -4.71 -34.52
C TYR A 205 2.57 -4.35 -33.85
N ILE A 206 2.59 -4.31 -32.53
CA ILE A 206 3.78 -3.95 -31.74
C ILE A 206 4.56 -5.21 -31.36
N GLY A 207 3.88 -6.25 -30.87
CA GLY A 207 4.55 -7.43 -30.30
C GLY A 207 5.56 -7.01 -29.24
N PHE A 208 6.80 -7.52 -29.30
CA PHE A 208 7.89 -7.13 -28.39
C PHE A 208 8.84 -6.07 -29.00
N LYS A 209 8.37 -5.23 -29.93
CA LYS A 209 9.18 -4.22 -30.61
C LYS A 209 10.01 -3.38 -29.63
N TYR A 210 9.37 -2.79 -28.62
CA TYR A 210 10.04 -1.89 -27.67
C TYR A 210 11.02 -2.59 -26.70
N TRP A 211 10.91 -3.90 -26.55
CA TRP A 211 11.87 -4.71 -25.80
C TRP A 211 13.13 -5.03 -26.63
N ARG A 212 13.07 -4.85 -27.95
CA ARG A 212 14.21 -5.02 -28.87
C ARG A 212 14.82 -3.66 -29.24
N GLU A 213 13.99 -2.68 -29.56
CA GLU A 213 14.38 -1.33 -29.98
C GLU A 213 13.43 -0.32 -29.33
N PRO A 214 13.90 0.58 -28.44
CA PRO A 214 15.30 0.85 -28.05
C PRO A 214 15.96 -0.20 -27.15
N GLY A 215 15.21 -1.20 -26.66
CA GLY A 215 15.74 -2.34 -25.91
C GLY A 215 15.06 -2.56 -24.56
N ALA A 216 15.25 -3.74 -23.97
CA ALA A 216 14.60 -4.11 -22.72
C ALA A 216 15.21 -3.45 -21.47
N PHE A 217 16.51 -3.12 -21.51
CA PHE A 217 17.25 -2.62 -20.36
C PHE A 217 17.92 -1.29 -20.74
N ALA A 218 17.42 -0.19 -20.16
CA ALA A 218 18.01 1.13 -20.34
C ALA A 218 19.23 1.29 -19.43
N GLU A 219 20.18 2.10 -19.88
CA GLU A 219 21.36 2.47 -19.11
C GLU A 219 21.06 3.75 -18.34
N TYR A 220 21.31 3.74 -17.02
CA TYR A 220 21.04 4.89 -16.15
C TYR A 220 22.32 5.36 -15.45
N MET A 221 22.64 6.64 -15.61
CA MET A 221 23.81 7.37 -15.04
C MET A 221 25.20 6.89 -15.47
N VAL A 222 25.38 5.60 -15.72
CA VAL A 222 26.65 4.99 -16.12
C VAL A 222 26.40 4.09 -17.33
N ASP A 223 27.38 3.97 -18.21
CA ASP A 223 27.25 3.14 -19.41
C ASP A 223 27.35 1.64 -19.11
N GLY A 224 26.77 0.83 -20.00
CA GLY A 224 26.92 -0.61 -20.05
C GLY A 224 26.13 -1.40 -18.99
N ALA A 225 26.63 -2.58 -18.61
CA ALA A 225 25.92 -3.51 -17.73
C ALA A 225 25.67 -2.94 -16.32
N ILE A 226 26.59 -2.11 -15.83
CA ILE A 226 26.43 -1.42 -14.54
C ILE A 226 25.26 -0.43 -14.64
N GLY A 227 25.18 0.37 -15.70
CA GLY A 227 24.05 1.28 -15.95
C GLY A 227 22.70 0.60 -15.93
N LYS A 228 22.60 -0.58 -16.54
CA LYS A 228 21.38 -1.40 -16.55
C LYS A 228 20.99 -1.88 -15.15
N PHE A 229 21.99 -2.27 -14.35
CA PHE A 229 21.77 -2.63 -12.95
C PHE A 229 21.35 -1.44 -12.10
N VAL A 230 21.97 -0.27 -12.28
CA VAL A 230 21.60 0.98 -11.60
C VAL A 230 20.15 1.35 -11.94
N GLY A 231 19.76 1.22 -13.21
CA GLY A 231 18.38 1.41 -13.66
C GLY A 231 17.41 0.47 -12.93
N PHE A 232 17.66 -0.84 -12.97
CA PHE A 232 16.88 -1.84 -12.21
C PHE A 232 16.78 -1.49 -10.72
N TRP A 233 17.89 -1.19 -10.07
CA TRP A 233 17.93 -0.94 -8.63
C TRP A 233 17.16 0.32 -8.23
N THR A 234 17.25 1.37 -9.04
CA THR A 234 16.54 2.65 -8.81
C THR A 234 15.01 2.46 -8.83
N VAL A 235 14.50 1.53 -9.64
CA VAL A 235 13.06 1.26 -9.73
C VAL A 235 12.50 0.58 -8.48
N LEU A 236 13.33 -0.10 -7.68
CA LEU A 236 12.88 -0.80 -6.47
C LEU A 236 12.20 0.14 -5.47
N VAL A 237 12.58 1.42 -5.44
CA VAL A 237 11.96 2.43 -4.57
C VAL A 237 10.56 2.79 -5.05
N THR A 238 10.38 3.06 -6.35
CA THR A 238 9.07 3.31 -6.94
C THR A 238 8.15 2.10 -6.80
N ALA A 239 8.66 0.90 -7.08
CA ALA A 239 7.92 -0.32 -6.86
C ALA A 239 7.56 -0.47 -5.36
N GLY A 240 8.48 -0.09 -4.46
CA GLY A 240 8.34 -0.11 -3.00
C GLY A 240 7.09 0.62 -2.57
N PHE A 241 7.07 1.89 -2.96
CA PHE A 241 5.94 2.77 -2.78
C PHE A 241 4.66 2.22 -3.40
N SER A 242 4.71 1.70 -4.64
CA SER A 242 3.51 1.13 -5.29
C SER A 242 2.87 0.00 -4.48
N PHE A 243 3.66 -0.90 -3.90
CA PHE A 243 3.14 -2.03 -3.12
C PHE A 243 2.75 -1.68 -1.67
N GLN A 244 3.07 -0.47 -1.22
CA GLN A 244 2.71 -0.01 0.11
C GLN A 244 1.20 0.08 0.28
N GLY A 245 0.71 -0.27 1.47
CA GLY A 245 -0.72 -0.31 1.78
C GLY A 245 -1.35 -1.70 1.61
N THR A 246 -0.66 -2.65 0.98
CA THR A 246 -1.13 -4.05 0.94
C THR A 246 -1.26 -4.66 2.35
N GLU A 247 -0.41 -4.22 3.27
CA GLU A 247 -0.41 -4.59 4.69
C GLU A 247 -1.62 -4.04 5.48
N LEU A 248 -2.33 -3.03 4.97
CA LEU A 248 -3.49 -2.43 5.65
C LEU A 248 -4.64 -3.42 5.87
N VAL A 249 -4.67 -4.52 5.12
CA VAL A 249 -5.63 -5.61 5.31
C VAL A 249 -5.62 -6.16 6.75
N VAL A 250 -4.53 -5.98 7.49
CA VAL A 250 -4.39 -6.44 8.89
C VAL A 250 -4.76 -5.37 9.91
N VAL A 251 -4.81 -4.09 9.55
CA VAL A 251 -5.17 -3.01 10.50
C VAL A 251 -6.60 -3.18 11.01
N GLY A 252 -7.52 -3.63 10.15
CA GLY A 252 -8.91 -3.97 10.50
C GLY A 252 -9.11 -5.37 11.08
N ALA A 253 -8.04 -6.11 11.39
CA ALA A 253 -8.12 -7.48 11.92
C ALA A 253 -8.93 -7.54 13.23
N GLY A 254 -8.73 -6.57 14.12
CA GLY A 254 -9.42 -6.50 15.43
C GLY A 254 -10.92 -6.17 15.32
N GLU A 255 -11.36 -5.65 14.18
CA GLU A 255 -12.77 -5.31 13.93
C GLU A 255 -13.51 -6.41 13.14
N THR A 256 -12.81 -7.48 12.76
CA THR A 256 -13.35 -8.56 11.92
C THR A 256 -14.06 -9.63 12.75
N ALA A 257 -15.26 -10.05 12.31
CA ALA A 257 -16.09 -11.00 13.06
C ALA A 257 -15.45 -12.40 13.27
N ASN A 258 -14.61 -12.87 12.33
CA ASN A 258 -13.90 -14.15 12.41
C ASN A 258 -12.43 -14.01 11.97
N PRO A 259 -11.55 -13.46 12.82
CA PRO A 259 -10.17 -13.11 12.44
C PRO A 259 -9.36 -14.32 11.95
N ARG A 260 -9.47 -15.46 12.65
CA ARG A 260 -8.68 -16.69 12.40
C ARG A 260 -8.85 -17.26 10.98
N THR A 261 -10.01 -17.07 10.35
CA THR A 261 -10.31 -17.58 9.00
C THR A 261 -10.37 -16.46 7.96
N ALA A 262 -10.88 -15.27 8.33
CA ALA A 262 -11.01 -14.16 7.41
C ALA A 262 -9.67 -13.52 7.05
N ILE A 263 -8.75 -13.35 8.02
CA ILE A 263 -7.45 -12.70 7.79
C ILE A 263 -6.58 -13.49 6.79
N PRO A 264 -6.37 -14.81 6.94
CA PRO A 264 -5.56 -15.57 5.99
C PRO A 264 -6.11 -15.53 4.56
N SER A 265 -7.45 -15.58 4.42
CA SER A 265 -8.13 -15.48 3.13
C SER A 265 -7.94 -14.10 2.50
N ALA A 266 -8.16 -13.04 3.28
CA ALA A 266 -8.01 -11.66 2.83
C ALA A 266 -6.56 -11.36 2.40
N ILE A 267 -5.56 -11.76 3.20
CA ILE A 267 -4.14 -11.57 2.85
C ILE A 267 -3.78 -12.25 1.54
N ARG A 268 -4.18 -13.52 1.37
CA ARG A 268 -3.87 -14.27 0.15
C ARG A 268 -4.49 -13.63 -1.08
N TRP A 269 -5.76 -13.22 -0.96
CA TRP A 269 -6.49 -12.62 -2.06
C TRP A 269 -5.94 -11.23 -2.41
N THR A 270 -5.76 -10.36 -1.41
CA THR A 270 -5.19 -9.02 -1.58
C THR A 270 -3.80 -9.08 -2.21
N PHE A 271 -2.91 -9.96 -1.71
CA PHE A 271 -1.57 -10.11 -2.29
C PHE A 271 -1.63 -10.48 -3.76
N TRP A 272 -2.32 -11.58 -4.11
CA TRP A 272 -2.34 -12.05 -5.50
C TRP A 272 -3.07 -11.08 -6.44
N ALA A 273 -4.13 -10.42 -5.97
CA ALA A 273 -4.82 -9.40 -6.75
C ALA A 273 -3.89 -8.23 -7.06
N VAL A 274 -3.26 -7.62 -6.05
CA VAL A 274 -2.35 -6.48 -6.26
C VAL A 274 -1.12 -6.89 -7.07
N PHE A 275 -0.51 -8.03 -6.75
CA PHE A 275 0.65 -8.55 -7.47
C PHE A 275 0.36 -8.76 -8.96
N LEU A 276 -0.76 -9.40 -9.30
CA LEU A 276 -1.12 -9.63 -10.70
C LEU A 276 -1.50 -8.32 -11.41
N LEU A 277 -2.31 -7.46 -10.79
CA LEU A 277 -2.72 -6.18 -11.37
C LEU A 277 -1.51 -5.30 -11.70
N PHE A 278 -0.54 -5.21 -10.78
CA PHE A 278 0.68 -4.42 -11.00
C PHE A 278 1.56 -5.02 -12.08
N ASN A 279 1.90 -6.30 -11.97
CA ASN A 279 2.82 -6.93 -12.93
C ASN A 279 2.23 -6.96 -14.34
N CYS A 280 0.92 -7.21 -14.49
CA CYS A 280 0.25 -7.10 -15.79
C CYS A 280 0.28 -5.67 -16.33
N THR A 281 -0.02 -4.67 -15.49
CA THR A 281 0.00 -3.25 -15.92
C THR A 281 1.40 -2.84 -16.36
N VAL A 282 2.42 -3.13 -15.56
CA VAL A 282 3.82 -2.85 -15.86
C VAL A 282 4.27 -3.55 -17.13
N PHE A 283 3.90 -4.82 -17.30
CA PHE A 283 4.23 -5.59 -18.50
C PHE A 283 3.63 -4.95 -19.76
N PHE A 284 2.32 -4.62 -19.74
CA PHE A 284 1.64 -4.02 -20.90
C PHE A 284 2.05 -2.56 -21.14
N VAL A 285 2.43 -1.82 -20.10
CA VAL A 285 3.09 -0.52 -20.26
C VAL A 285 4.43 -0.71 -20.97
N GLY A 286 5.29 -1.59 -20.46
CA GLY A 286 6.64 -1.77 -20.98
C GLY A 286 6.69 -2.34 -22.40
N ILE A 287 5.68 -3.12 -22.82
CA ILE A 287 5.62 -3.65 -24.18
C ILE A 287 5.03 -2.66 -25.20
N ASN A 288 4.20 -1.70 -24.75
CA ASN A 288 3.50 -0.76 -25.62
C ASN A 288 4.07 0.66 -25.62
N VAL A 289 5.00 0.98 -24.72
CA VAL A 289 5.65 2.30 -24.64
C VAL A 289 7.17 2.12 -24.76
N PRO A 290 7.83 2.79 -25.73
CA PRO A 290 9.28 2.84 -25.77
C PRO A 290 9.83 3.66 -24.59
N TYR A 291 10.89 3.18 -23.92
CA TYR A 291 11.41 3.86 -22.73
C TYR A 291 12.06 5.22 -23.04
N ASP A 292 12.50 5.44 -24.28
CA ASP A 292 13.07 6.68 -24.78
C ASP A 292 12.01 7.66 -25.31
N ASN A 293 10.72 7.38 -25.07
CA ASN A 293 9.65 8.29 -25.47
C ASN A 293 9.85 9.66 -24.80
N PRO A 294 9.85 10.76 -25.58
CA PRO A 294 10.07 12.10 -25.04
C PRO A 294 9.00 12.51 -24.01
N ASP A 295 7.77 11.99 -24.10
CA ASP A 295 6.73 12.27 -23.10
C ASP A 295 7.03 11.63 -21.73
N LEU A 296 7.88 10.59 -21.67
CA LEU A 296 8.38 10.03 -20.42
C LEU A 296 9.57 10.85 -19.85
N GLN A 297 10.40 11.41 -20.72
CA GLN A 297 11.65 12.10 -20.37
C GLN A 297 11.47 13.59 -20.12
N ASN A 298 10.56 14.25 -20.82
CA ASN A 298 10.41 15.71 -20.81
C ASN A 298 9.82 16.26 -19.52
N GLY A 299 9.67 15.45 -18.48
CA GLY A 299 9.30 15.90 -17.14
C GLY A 299 8.13 16.88 -17.20
N SER A 300 7.15 16.62 -18.08
CA SER A 300 5.98 17.48 -18.20
C SER A 300 5.47 17.67 -16.78
N THR A 301 5.32 18.91 -16.34
CA THR A 301 4.86 19.26 -15.00
C THR A 301 3.42 18.84 -14.75
N ASN A 302 2.86 17.98 -15.61
CA ASN A 302 1.51 17.50 -15.63
C ASN A 302 1.47 15.98 -15.92
N ALA A 303 0.32 15.34 -15.66
CA ALA A 303 0.15 13.89 -15.75
C ALA A 303 0.20 13.30 -17.17
N SER A 304 0.47 14.10 -18.20
CA SER A 304 0.66 13.61 -19.58
C SER A 304 1.75 12.56 -19.71
N ALA A 305 2.72 12.57 -18.79
CA ALA A 305 3.82 11.62 -18.71
C ALA A 305 3.41 10.24 -18.17
N SER A 306 2.16 10.05 -17.71
CA SER A 306 1.69 8.73 -17.27
C SER A 306 1.76 7.74 -18.44
N PRO A 307 2.46 6.61 -18.31
CA PRO A 307 2.56 5.63 -19.39
C PRO A 307 1.22 5.10 -19.85
N LEU A 308 0.22 5.03 -18.96
CA LEU A 308 -1.13 4.61 -19.32
C LEU A 308 -1.77 5.59 -20.33
N VAL A 309 -1.55 6.89 -20.12
CA VAL A 309 -2.00 7.96 -21.02
C VAL A 309 -1.20 7.92 -22.32
N ILE A 310 0.11 7.67 -22.25
CA ILE A 310 1.00 7.58 -23.42
C ILE A 310 0.58 6.43 -24.34
N VAL A 311 0.26 5.23 -23.82
CA VAL A 311 -0.25 4.12 -24.65
C VAL A 311 -1.49 4.56 -25.44
N ALA A 312 -2.43 5.24 -24.79
CA ALA A 312 -3.65 5.72 -25.43
C ALA A 312 -3.39 6.79 -26.51
N LYS A 313 -2.44 7.70 -26.26
CA LYS A 313 -1.99 8.70 -27.23
C LYS A 313 -1.31 8.05 -28.44
N LEU A 314 -0.36 7.14 -28.21
CA LEU A 314 0.36 6.43 -29.26
C LEU A 314 -0.58 5.59 -30.12
N ALA A 315 -1.64 5.03 -29.54
CA ALA A 315 -2.68 4.29 -30.25
C ALA A 315 -3.61 5.18 -31.11
N GLY A 316 -3.53 6.51 -31.01
CA GLY A 316 -4.33 7.45 -31.81
C GLY A 316 -5.75 7.72 -31.28
N ILE A 317 -6.11 7.24 -30.08
CA ILE A 317 -7.48 7.34 -29.58
C ILE A 317 -7.67 8.65 -28.82
N GLN A 318 -8.27 9.65 -29.46
CA GLN A 318 -8.34 11.03 -28.94
C GLN A 318 -9.04 11.17 -27.57
N ALA A 319 -10.12 10.41 -27.32
CA ALA A 319 -10.90 10.56 -26.09
C ALA A 319 -10.26 9.86 -24.87
N LEU A 320 -9.51 8.79 -25.11
CA LEU A 320 -9.05 7.87 -24.06
C LEU A 320 -8.02 8.51 -23.10
N PRO A 321 -7.05 9.34 -23.54
CA PRO A 321 -6.17 10.08 -22.65
C PRO A 321 -6.90 10.92 -21.59
N SER A 322 -8.00 11.59 -21.99
CA SER A 322 -8.80 12.40 -21.07
C SER A 322 -9.55 11.53 -20.05
N ILE A 323 -10.13 10.41 -20.51
CA ILE A 323 -10.82 9.44 -19.63
C ILE A 323 -9.83 8.84 -18.61
N ILE A 324 -8.65 8.40 -19.07
CA ILE A 324 -7.62 7.85 -18.19
C ILE A 324 -7.24 8.89 -17.14
N ASN A 325 -6.90 10.12 -17.53
CA ASN A 325 -6.56 11.17 -16.57
C ASN A 325 -7.69 11.45 -15.57
N ALA A 326 -8.95 11.44 -16.00
CA ALA A 326 -10.08 11.62 -15.09
C ALA A 326 -10.15 10.50 -14.04
N VAL A 327 -9.87 9.25 -14.44
CA VAL A 327 -9.80 8.14 -13.48
C VAL A 327 -8.53 8.20 -12.62
N LEU A 328 -7.40 8.63 -13.16
CA LEU A 328 -6.19 8.85 -12.36
C LEU A 328 -6.48 9.87 -11.26
N LEU A 329 -7.17 10.97 -11.59
CA LEU A 329 -7.56 11.99 -10.61
C LEU A 329 -8.44 11.40 -9.50
N THR A 330 -9.47 10.61 -9.84
CA THR A 330 -10.31 9.99 -8.82
C THR A 330 -9.53 8.97 -7.98
N ALA A 331 -8.56 8.27 -8.58
CA ALA A 331 -7.72 7.30 -7.90
C ALA A 331 -6.79 7.95 -6.85
N VAL A 332 -6.10 9.04 -7.21
CA VAL A 332 -5.19 9.74 -6.29
C VAL A 332 -5.96 10.44 -5.16
N LEU A 333 -7.12 11.01 -5.48
CA LEU A 333 -7.97 11.65 -4.48
C LEU A 333 -8.57 10.64 -3.49
N SER A 334 -8.92 9.44 -3.96
CA SER A 334 -9.32 8.32 -3.10
C SER A 334 -8.15 7.84 -2.22
N ALA A 335 -6.93 7.76 -2.76
CA ALA A 335 -5.75 7.42 -1.96
C ALA A 335 -5.50 8.46 -0.85
N ALA A 336 -5.54 9.77 -1.17
CA ALA A 336 -5.43 10.83 -0.16
C ALA A 336 -6.47 10.70 0.97
N ASN A 337 -7.71 10.33 0.63
CA ASN A 337 -8.77 10.11 1.60
C ASN A 337 -8.45 8.93 2.54
N SER A 338 -7.99 7.82 1.96
CA SER A 338 -7.56 6.62 2.67
C SER A 338 -6.32 6.86 3.54
N ASP A 339 -5.41 7.75 3.13
CA ASP A 339 -4.24 8.14 3.91
C ASP A 339 -4.63 8.94 5.16
N ILE A 340 -5.52 9.92 5.02
CA ILE A 340 -6.05 10.69 6.18
C ILE A 340 -6.79 9.74 7.13
N TYR A 341 -7.57 8.80 6.59
CA TYR A 341 -8.23 7.78 7.39
C TYR A 341 -7.21 6.94 8.16
N SER A 342 -6.30 6.27 7.45
CA SER A 342 -5.34 5.32 8.05
C SER A 342 -4.42 6.00 9.06
N SER A 343 -3.83 7.14 8.72
CA SER A 343 -2.95 7.91 9.61
C SER A 343 -3.63 8.31 10.91
N SER A 344 -4.86 8.82 10.85
CA SER A 344 -5.59 9.22 12.06
C SER A 344 -5.95 8.03 12.96
N ARG A 345 -6.21 6.85 12.39
CA ARG A 345 -6.52 5.64 13.18
C ARG A 345 -5.26 5.04 13.81
N ILE A 346 -4.14 5.06 13.09
CA ILE A 346 -2.82 4.71 13.65
C ILE A 346 -2.50 5.65 14.82
N LEU A 347 -2.75 6.96 14.69
CA LEU A 347 -2.49 7.93 15.76
C LEU A 347 -3.38 7.70 16.99
N VAL A 348 -4.65 7.32 16.80
CA VAL A 348 -5.54 6.91 17.91
C VAL A 348 -5.06 5.64 18.57
N ALA A 349 -4.66 4.62 17.80
CA ALA A 349 -4.13 3.38 18.35
C ALA A 349 -2.86 3.63 19.20
N MET A 350 -1.94 4.46 18.69
CA MET A 350 -0.76 4.88 19.45
C MET A 350 -1.13 5.63 20.73
N ALA A 351 -2.20 6.44 20.72
CA ALA A 351 -2.66 7.15 21.91
C ALA A 351 -3.24 6.18 22.97
N GLY A 352 -3.96 5.14 22.54
CA GLY A 352 -4.43 4.06 23.41
C GLY A 352 -3.29 3.25 24.05
N GLU A 353 -2.18 3.06 23.34
CA GLU A 353 -0.96 2.39 23.84
C GLU A 353 -0.07 3.30 24.69
N GLY A 354 -0.42 4.57 24.88
CA GLY A 354 0.42 5.55 25.58
C GLY A 354 1.66 5.99 24.79
N HIS A 355 1.72 5.68 23.50
CA HIS A 355 2.77 6.10 22.56
C HIS A 355 2.48 7.45 21.89
N ALA A 356 1.27 7.98 22.04
CA ALA A 356 0.88 9.34 21.66
C ALA A 356 0.03 10.01 22.75
N PRO A 357 -0.08 11.35 22.76
CA PRO A 357 -0.93 12.06 23.72
C PRO A 357 -2.39 11.60 23.71
N ALA A 358 -2.95 11.33 24.89
CA ALA A 358 -4.30 10.78 25.06
C ALA A 358 -5.44 11.65 24.48
N PHE A 359 -5.20 12.94 24.20
CA PHE A 359 -6.22 13.79 23.57
C PHE A 359 -6.52 13.40 22.12
N PHE A 360 -5.62 12.67 21.44
CA PHE A 360 -5.86 12.20 20.07
C PHE A 360 -6.98 11.16 19.98
N SER A 361 -7.25 10.41 21.05
CA SER A 361 -8.36 9.45 21.13
C SER A 361 -9.73 10.11 21.30
N ARG A 362 -9.80 11.44 21.48
CA ARG A 362 -11.08 12.14 21.65
C ARG A 362 -11.88 12.16 20.34
N THR A 363 -13.10 11.62 20.40
CA THR A 363 -14.01 11.55 19.26
C THR A 363 -15.07 12.66 19.30
N ASN A 364 -15.62 12.99 18.13
CA ASN A 364 -16.79 13.85 18.00
C ASN A 364 -18.09 13.04 18.16
N ARG A 365 -19.26 13.69 18.04
CA ARG A 365 -20.59 13.05 18.12
C ARG A 365 -20.85 11.92 17.12
N TYR A 366 -20.03 11.80 16.08
CA TYR A 366 -20.12 10.77 15.04
C TYR A 366 -19.12 9.62 15.25
N GLY A 367 -18.34 9.65 16.33
CA GLY A 367 -17.29 8.66 16.61
C GLY A 367 -15.96 8.92 15.90
N THR A 368 -15.79 10.11 15.29
CA THR A 368 -14.60 10.45 14.50
C THR A 368 -13.55 11.16 15.36
N PRO A 369 -12.27 10.73 15.37
CA PRO A 369 -11.20 11.33 16.19
C PRO A 369 -10.70 12.66 15.60
N TYR A 370 -11.40 13.75 15.90
CA TYR A 370 -11.23 15.03 15.21
C TYR A 370 -9.85 15.68 15.42
N TRP A 371 -9.21 15.51 16.59
CA TRP A 371 -7.84 15.99 16.81
C TRP A 371 -6.82 15.24 15.95
N ALA A 372 -6.98 13.91 15.86
CA ALA A 372 -6.10 13.08 15.03
C ALA A 372 -6.28 13.42 13.55
N VAL A 373 -7.53 13.58 13.09
CA VAL A 373 -7.83 13.99 11.71
C VAL A 373 -7.22 15.36 11.40
N ALA A 374 -7.44 16.38 12.24
CA ALA A 374 -6.91 17.72 12.01
C ALA A 374 -5.36 17.74 11.96
N CYS A 375 -4.71 17.00 12.87
CA CYS A 375 -3.25 16.89 12.90
C CYS A 375 -2.71 16.20 11.65
N CYS A 376 -3.30 15.09 11.22
CA CYS A 376 -2.86 14.36 10.04
C CYS A 376 -3.11 15.16 8.75
N SER A 377 -4.28 15.79 8.62
CA SER A 377 -4.61 16.64 7.47
C SER A 377 -3.66 17.82 7.31
N ALA A 378 -3.09 18.36 8.39
CA ALA A 378 -2.13 19.47 8.30
C ALA A 378 -0.90 19.13 7.45
N PHE A 379 -0.46 17.87 7.41
CA PHE A 379 0.66 17.42 6.58
C PHE A 379 0.32 17.44 5.08
N GLY A 380 -0.96 17.37 4.71
CA GLY A 380 -1.40 17.58 3.33
C GLY A 380 -1.02 18.97 2.79
N LEU A 381 -0.79 19.96 3.66
CA LEU A 381 -0.30 21.29 3.26
C LEU A 381 1.11 21.26 2.67
N LEU A 382 1.88 20.19 2.88
CA LEU A 382 3.18 20.00 2.20
C LEU A 382 3.04 19.96 0.68
N ALA A 383 1.85 19.64 0.14
CA ALA A 383 1.60 19.71 -1.30
C ALA A 383 1.79 21.13 -1.88
N PHE A 384 1.66 22.19 -1.06
CA PHE A 384 1.93 23.56 -1.50
C PHE A 384 3.41 23.82 -1.83
N LEU A 385 4.34 22.92 -1.49
CA LEU A 385 5.73 22.99 -1.96
C LEU A 385 5.84 23.00 -3.49
N ASN A 386 4.81 22.47 -4.19
CA ASN A 386 4.67 22.53 -5.65
C ASN A 386 4.55 23.97 -6.20
N LEU A 387 4.21 24.96 -5.35
CA LEU A 387 4.23 26.37 -5.76
C LEU A 387 5.65 26.97 -5.78
N SER A 388 6.53 26.48 -4.92
CA SER A 388 7.91 26.97 -4.79
C SER A 388 8.92 26.16 -5.61
N ASN A 389 8.61 24.88 -5.86
CA ASN A 389 9.47 23.93 -6.55
C ASN A 389 8.68 23.26 -7.68
N ASN A 390 9.39 22.67 -8.65
CA ASN A 390 8.73 21.87 -9.68
C ASN A 390 7.94 20.70 -9.04
N GLY A 391 6.66 20.54 -9.38
CA GLY A 391 5.79 19.53 -8.78
C GLY A 391 6.27 18.09 -8.95
N THR A 392 6.99 17.78 -10.03
CA THR A 392 7.62 16.46 -10.22
C THR A 392 8.76 16.23 -9.21
N VAL A 393 9.50 17.27 -8.86
CA VAL A 393 10.56 17.21 -7.85
C VAL A 393 9.95 16.95 -6.47
N VAL A 394 8.92 17.71 -6.10
CA VAL A 394 8.19 17.53 -4.83
C VAL A 394 7.57 16.13 -4.74
N PHE A 395 6.95 15.66 -5.83
CA PHE A 395 6.41 14.30 -5.90
C PHE A 395 7.48 13.24 -5.61
N ASN A 396 8.66 13.34 -6.24
CA ASN A 396 9.75 12.40 -6.02
C ASN A 396 10.32 12.45 -4.60
N TRP A 397 10.44 13.64 -4.00
CA TRP A 397 10.88 13.78 -2.60
C TRP A 397 9.93 13.08 -1.64
N LEU A 398 8.63 13.37 -1.74
CA LEU A 398 7.63 12.76 -0.87
C LEU A 398 7.54 11.24 -1.12
N LEU A 399 7.65 10.80 -2.37
CA LEU A 399 7.64 9.38 -2.73
C LEU A 399 8.81 8.64 -2.07
N ASN A 400 10.02 9.17 -2.17
CA ASN A 400 11.21 8.56 -1.57
C ASN A 400 11.09 8.49 -0.05
N ILE A 401 10.64 9.56 0.61
CA ILE A 401 10.44 9.60 2.06
C ILE A 401 9.44 8.53 2.50
N THR A 402 8.29 8.45 1.82
CA THR A 402 7.26 7.46 2.13
C THR A 402 7.77 6.03 1.89
N ALA A 403 8.45 5.78 0.77
CA ALA A 403 9.01 4.46 0.45
C ALA A 403 10.02 3.98 1.51
N VAL A 404 10.92 4.87 1.94
CA VAL A 404 11.91 4.58 3.00
C VAL A 404 11.23 4.20 4.31
N ALA A 405 10.22 4.96 4.73
CA ALA A 405 9.44 4.65 5.93
C ALA A 405 8.67 3.31 5.80
N GLY A 406 8.18 2.99 4.60
CA GLY A 406 7.58 1.70 4.26
C GLY A 406 8.57 0.54 4.41
N PHE A 407 9.77 0.65 3.81
CA PHE A 407 10.81 -0.38 3.92
C PHE A 407 11.25 -0.64 5.36
N ILE A 408 11.36 0.41 6.18
CA ILE A 408 11.64 0.26 7.62
C ILE A 408 10.52 -0.54 8.30
N SER A 409 9.26 -0.18 8.06
CA SER A 409 8.09 -0.87 8.63
C SER A 409 8.05 -2.34 8.21
N TRP A 410 8.30 -2.62 6.93
CA TRP A 410 8.34 -3.96 6.36
C TRP A 410 9.50 -4.83 6.87
N ALA A 411 10.69 -4.24 7.06
CA ALA A 411 11.80 -4.92 7.73
C ALA A 411 11.41 -5.30 9.16
N LEU A 412 10.82 -4.38 9.92
CA LEU A 412 10.39 -4.61 11.29
C LEU A 412 9.30 -5.69 11.38
N ILE A 413 8.34 -5.74 10.46
CA ILE A 413 7.33 -6.80 10.39
C ILE A 413 7.98 -8.18 10.22
N ASN A 414 8.93 -8.32 9.30
CA ASN A 414 9.65 -9.58 9.11
C ASN A 414 10.46 -9.96 10.36
N LEU A 415 11.07 -8.97 11.03
CA LEU A 415 11.80 -9.19 12.28
C LEU A 415 10.88 -9.66 13.41
N CYS A 416 9.69 -9.06 13.55
CA CYS A 416 8.65 -9.49 14.48
C CYS A 416 8.27 -10.96 14.23
N HIS A 417 8.12 -11.34 12.97
CA HIS A 417 7.78 -12.72 12.61
C HIS A 417 8.92 -13.71 12.90
N ILE A 418 10.17 -13.33 12.65
CA ILE A 418 11.34 -14.12 13.05
C ILE A 418 11.36 -14.35 14.57
N ARG A 419 11.02 -13.33 15.37
CA ARG A 419 10.92 -13.44 16.83
C ARG A 419 9.72 -14.27 17.26
N PHE A 420 8.57 -14.09 16.62
CA PHE A 420 7.36 -14.89 16.84
C PHE A 420 7.64 -16.39 16.70
N MET A 421 8.33 -16.80 15.62
CA MET A 421 8.70 -18.21 15.43
C MET A 421 9.65 -18.74 16.52
N ARG A 422 10.57 -17.89 17.03
CA ARG A 422 11.42 -18.27 18.18
C ARG A 422 10.60 -18.43 19.46
N VAL A 423 9.61 -17.57 19.68
CA VAL A 423 8.70 -17.65 20.84
C VAL A 423 7.88 -18.93 20.79
N LEU A 424 7.28 -19.27 19.64
CA LEU A 424 6.55 -20.53 19.48
C LEU A 424 7.42 -21.75 19.79
N LYS A 425 8.66 -21.76 19.28
CA LYS A 425 9.62 -22.83 19.55
C LYS A 425 9.97 -22.92 21.04
N TYR A 426 10.12 -21.78 21.72
CA TYR A 426 10.40 -21.74 23.16
C TYR A 426 9.21 -22.25 23.99
N GLN A 427 7.99 -21.94 23.57
CA GLN A 427 6.75 -22.38 24.23
C GLN A 427 6.31 -23.80 23.83
N ASN A 428 7.10 -24.51 23.01
CA ASN A 428 6.78 -25.83 22.45
C ASN A 428 5.44 -25.88 21.69
N ILE A 429 5.04 -24.77 21.06
CA ILE A 429 3.83 -24.72 20.23
C ILE A 429 4.22 -25.05 18.78
N PRO A 430 3.78 -26.20 18.23
CA PRO A 430 4.08 -26.55 16.86
C PRO A 430 3.33 -25.63 15.89
N ARG A 431 3.99 -25.23 14.79
CA ARG A 431 3.39 -24.33 13.78
C ARG A 431 2.20 -24.94 13.04
N ASP A 432 1.99 -26.24 13.16
CA ASP A 432 0.84 -26.95 12.58
C ASP A 432 -0.46 -26.70 13.36
N GLU A 433 -0.37 -26.18 14.59
CA GLU A 433 -1.53 -25.76 15.38
C GLU A 433 -1.99 -24.32 15.05
N LEU A 434 -1.22 -23.59 14.23
CA LEU A 434 -1.56 -22.21 13.86
C LEU A 434 -2.72 -22.20 12.86
N PRO A 435 -3.68 -21.25 12.98
CA PRO A 435 -4.78 -21.12 12.01
C PRO A 435 -4.31 -20.89 10.57
N TYR A 436 -3.15 -20.25 10.40
CA TYR A 436 -2.47 -20.13 9.12
C TYR A 436 -0.97 -20.28 9.32
N LYS A 437 -0.38 -21.18 8.54
CA LYS A 437 1.05 -21.47 8.52
C LYS A 437 1.69 -20.82 7.30
N ALA A 438 2.58 -19.84 7.48
CA ALA A 438 3.23 -19.21 6.35
C ALA A 438 4.24 -20.19 5.68
N PRO A 439 4.29 -20.20 4.34
CA PRO A 439 5.15 -21.11 3.58
C PRO A 439 6.63 -20.71 3.68
N PHE A 440 7.53 -21.67 3.48
CA PHE A 440 9.00 -21.48 3.39
C PHE A 440 9.66 -20.76 4.59
N GLN A 441 9.03 -20.81 5.75
CA GLN A 441 9.54 -20.20 6.97
C GLN A 441 10.56 -21.09 7.68
N PRO A 442 11.63 -20.52 8.27
CA PRO A 442 11.87 -19.09 8.50
C PRO A 442 12.60 -18.35 7.36
N TYR A 443 12.99 -19.05 6.29
CA TYR A 443 13.82 -18.49 5.21
C TYR A 443 13.14 -17.32 4.50
N LEU A 444 11.83 -17.40 4.28
CA LEU A 444 11.08 -16.34 3.63
C LEU A 444 11.10 -15.02 4.41
N SER A 445 10.98 -15.07 5.75
CA SER A 445 11.05 -13.85 6.57
C SER A 445 12.46 -13.25 6.60
N TRP A 446 13.50 -14.09 6.59
CA TRP A 446 14.88 -13.61 6.49
C TRP A 446 15.19 -12.98 5.12
N PHE A 447 14.68 -13.58 4.04
CA PHE A 447 14.73 -13.00 2.70
C PHE A 447 14.10 -11.61 2.68
N GLY A 448 12.87 -11.49 3.21
CA GLY A 448 12.18 -10.21 3.35
C GLY A 448 12.96 -9.18 4.16
N PHE A 449 13.41 -9.57 5.35
CA PHE A 449 14.19 -8.69 6.21
C PHE A 449 15.46 -8.19 5.52
N PHE A 450 16.25 -9.10 4.93
CA PHE A 450 17.50 -8.78 4.27
C PHE A 450 17.30 -7.78 3.13
N PHE A 451 16.34 -8.03 2.23
CA PHE A 451 16.14 -7.16 1.08
C PHE A 451 15.50 -5.82 1.43
N ASN A 452 14.59 -5.75 2.41
CA ASN A 452 14.11 -4.46 2.90
C ASN A 452 15.25 -3.61 3.49
N VAL A 453 16.13 -4.21 4.29
CA VAL A 453 17.30 -3.50 4.85
C VAL A 453 18.30 -3.12 3.75
N LEU A 454 18.57 -4.00 2.79
CA LEU A 454 19.49 -3.73 1.70
C LEU A 454 19.00 -2.59 0.82
N ILE A 455 17.72 -2.61 0.41
CA ILE A 455 17.10 -1.54 -0.39
C ILE A 455 17.09 -0.23 0.41
N LEU A 456 16.82 -0.28 1.71
CA LEU A 456 16.87 0.89 2.59
C LEU A 456 18.26 1.53 2.62
N LEU A 457 19.32 0.74 2.86
CA LEU A 457 20.70 1.23 2.95
C LEU A 457 21.25 1.74 1.61
N THR A 458 20.73 1.23 0.51
CA THR A 458 21.12 1.61 -0.84
C THR A 458 20.15 2.60 -1.48
N ASN A 459 19.12 3.06 -0.75
CA ASN A 459 18.23 4.12 -1.23
C ASN A 459 19.05 5.41 -1.39
N GLY A 460 18.88 6.10 -2.52
CA GLY A 460 19.66 7.32 -2.80
C GLY A 460 21.13 7.07 -3.17
N PHE A 461 21.56 5.82 -3.40
CA PHE A 461 22.97 5.54 -3.75
C PHE A 461 23.46 6.29 -5.00
N THR A 462 22.54 6.66 -5.90
CA THR A 462 22.81 7.43 -7.11
C THR A 462 23.44 8.80 -6.82
N VAL A 463 23.20 9.36 -5.63
CA VAL A 463 23.78 10.63 -5.19
C VAL A 463 25.30 10.51 -4.98
N PHE A 464 25.81 9.31 -4.74
CA PHE A 464 27.25 9.08 -4.68
C PHE A 464 27.90 8.93 -6.06
N ILE A 465 27.10 8.80 -7.13
CA ILE A 465 27.59 8.80 -8.52
C ILE A 465 27.72 10.24 -9.00
N ASP A 466 26.63 11.02 -8.90
CA ASP A 466 26.60 12.46 -9.16
C ASP A 466 26.17 13.19 -7.88
N TRP A 467 27.14 13.84 -7.22
CA TRP A 467 26.91 14.48 -5.92
C TRP A 467 25.98 15.69 -6.02
N ASP A 468 24.88 15.64 -5.30
CA ASP A 468 23.93 16.74 -5.14
C ASP A 468 23.41 16.79 -3.71
N THR A 469 23.60 17.93 -3.05
CA THR A 469 23.21 18.17 -1.66
C THR A 469 21.70 18.17 -1.43
N SER A 470 20.89 18.33 -2.48
CA SER A 470 19.43 18.31 -2.39
C SER A 470 18.83 16.90 -2.47
N THR A 471 19.61 15.94 -2.97
CA THR A 471 19.22 14.54 -3.10
C THR A 471 19.92 13.62 -2.10
N PHE A 472 21.03 14.06 -1.48
CA PHE A 472 21.66 13.45 -0.29
C PHE A 472 20.82 13.70 0.96
#